data_AF-A0A3C1BA61-F1
#
_entry.id   AF-A0A3C1BA61-F1
#
_cell.length_a   1.000
_cell.length_b   1.000
_cell.length_c   1.000
_cell.angle_alpha   90.00
_cell.angle_beta   90.00
_cell.angle_gamma   90.00
#
_symmetry.space_group_name_H-M   'P 1'
#
loop_
_entity.id
_entity.type
_entity.pdbx_description
1 polymer ?
#
loop_
_entity_poly.entity_id
_entity_poly.type
_entity_poly.pdbx_seq_one_letter_code
_entity_poly.pdbx_strand_id
1 'polypeptide(L)'
;MPDGPIQTCRDAPILKERGQREVFCGLTSIIWLHRKMQDAFFLVVGSRTCAHLLQSAAGVMIFAEPRFGTAILEETDLAGMADAQDELDREVNRLLSRRPDIKQLFLVGSCPSEVIKLDLAKAAERLTQKFAPSVRV
;
A
#
# COMPACT_ATOMS: atom_id res chain seq x y z
N MET A 1 14.34 -37.92 -36.40
CA MET A 1 13.62 -36.88 -35.63
C MET A 1 14.69 -36.01 -35.01
N PRO A 2 14.70 -34.68 -35.20
CA PRO A 2 15.76 -33.86 -34.66
C PRO A 2 15.48 -33.58 -33.17
N ASP A 3 16.05 -34.42 -32.30
CA ASP A 3 16.13 -34.20 -30.85
C ASP A 3 17.37 -33.33 -30.56
N GLY A 4 17.24 -32.02 -30.79
CA GLY A 4 18.21 -31.02 -30.32
C GLY A 4 17.70 -30.36 -29.03
N PRO A 5 18.58 -29.92 -28.12
CA PRO A 5 18.16 -29.22 -26.90
C PRO A 5 17.38 -27.95 -27.25
N ILE A 6 16.27 -27.71 -26.56
CA ILE A 6 15.42 -26.51 -26.72
C ILE A 6 16.29 -25.27 -26.42
N GLN A 7 16.69 -24.55 -27.46
CA GLN A 7 17.59 -23.39 -27.36
C GLN A 7 16.89 -22.12 -26.88
N THR A 8 15.57 -22.05 -26.95
CA THR A 8 14.77 -20.87 -26.56
C THR A 8 13.44 -21.28 -25.96
N CYS A 9 12.95 -20.55 -24.97
CA CYS A 9 11.63 -20.78 -24.36
C CYS A 9 10.48 -20.08 -25.12
N ARG A 10 10.71 -19.63 -26.37
CA ARG A 10 9.75 -18.81 -27.12
C ARG A 10 8.40 -19.51 -27.32
N ASP A 11 8.47 -20.79 -27.68
CA ASP A 11 7.30 -21.63 -27.95
C ASP A 11 7.10 -22.71 -26.86
N ALA A 12 7.80 -22.58 -25.73
CA ALA A 12 7.67 -23.51 -24.63
C ALA A 12 6.27 -23.37 -24.00
N PRO A 13 5.53 -24.48 -23.78
CA PRO A 13 4.20 -24.42 -23.21
C PRO A 13 4.25 -23.93 -21.76
N ILE A 14 3.50 -22.88 -21.44
CA ILE A 14 3.41 -22.32 -20.09
C ILE A 14 2.35 -23.11 -19.30
N LEU A 15 2.79 -23.80 -18.24
CA LEU A 15 1.89 -24.41 -17.27
C LEU A 15 1.32 -23.32 -16.34
N LYS A 16 -0.01 -23.26 -16.24
CA LYS A 16 -0.72 -22.32 -15.37
C LYS A 16 -1.34 -23.06 -14.19
N GLU A 17 -0.78 -22.89 -13.01
CA GLU A 17 -1.23 -23.58 -11.80
C GLU A 17 -1.98 -22.66 -10.84
N ARG A 18 -2.92 -23.22 -10.06
CA ARG A 18 -3.64 -22.56 -8.97
C ARG A 18 -3.57 -23.46 -7.73
N GLY A 19 -3.54 -22.87 -6.54
CA GLY A 19 -3.40 -23.63 -5.30
C GLY A 19 -2.74 -22.78 -4.21
N GLN A 20 -2.14 -23.46 -3.22
CA GLN A 20 -1.38 -22.83 -2.16
C GLN A 20 -0.19 -22.05 -2.72
N ARG A 21 0.04 -20.85 -2.20
CA ARG A 21 1.13 -19.95 -2.59
C ARG A 21 1.86 -19.46 -1.36
N GLU A 22 3.18 -19.48 -1.42
CA GLU A 22 4.07 -18.87 -0.43
C GLU A 22 4.74 -17.66 -1.09
N VAL A 23 4.01 -16.54 -1.13
CA VAL A 23 4.43 -15.31 -1.81
C VAL A 23 4.06 -14.10 -0.96
N PHE A 24 4.83 -13.02 -1.10
CA PHE A 24 4.46 -11.73 -0.54
C PHE A 24 3.41 -11.03 -1.39
N CYS A 25 2.57 -10.21 -0.75
CA CYS A 25 1.70 -9.28 -1.47
C CYS A 25 2.47 -8.01 -1.89
N GLY A 26 1.84 -7.21 -2.75
CA GLY A 26 2.45 -6.01 -3.33
C GLY A 26 2.86 -4.93 -2.31
N LEU A 27 2.34 -4.97 -1.07
CA LEU A 27 2.74 -4.03 0.00
C LEU A 27 4.24 -4.07 0.30
N THR A 28 4.89 -5.23 0.10
CA THR A 28 6.34 -5.37 0.30
C THR A 28 7.18 -4.49 -0.63
N SER A 29 6.64 -4.04 -1.76
CA SER A 29 7.31 -3.08 -2.66
C SER A 29 7.62 -1.74 -1.99
N ILE A 30 6.82 -1.35 -0.99
CA ILE A 30 6.99 -0.09 -0.24
C ILE A 30 8.37 -0.02 0.40
N ILE A 31 8.89 -1.14 0.91
CA ILE A 31 10.19 -1.24 1.62
C ILE A 31 11.35 -0.71 0.78
N TRP A 32 11.29 -0.87 -0.54
CA TRP A 32 12.29 -0.33 -1.44
C TRP A 32 11.89 1.05 -1.99
N LEU A 33 10.61 1.21 -2.38
CA LEU A 33 10.12 2.45 -3.00
C LEU A 33 10.27 3.67 -2.11
N HIS A 34 10.00 3.53 -0.80
CA HIS A 34 10.13 4.63 0.15
C HIS A 34 11.57 5.13 0.31
N ARG A 35 12.58 4.33 -0.07
CA ARG A 35 13.99 4.75 -0.09
C ARG A 35 14.34 5.48 -1.37
N LYS A 36 13.69 5.12 -2.49
CA LYS A 36 13.93 5.74 -3.79
C LYS A 36 13.23 7.08 -3.92
N MET A 37 12.05 7.23 -3.33
CA MET A 37 11.21 8.43 -3.35
C MET A 37 11.24 9.12 -2.00
N GLN A 38 12.21 10.01 -1.79
CA GLN A 38 12.50 10.58 -0.47
C GLN A 38 11.45 11.61 -0.01
N ASP A 39 10.69 12.20 -0.93
CA ASP A 39 9.63 13.16 -0.69
C ASP A 39 8.24 12.52 -0.58
N ALA A 40 8.18 11.19 -0.75
CA ALA A 40 6.95 10.41 -0.70
C ALA A 40 6.71 9.77 0.67
N PHE A 41 5.45 9.60 1.02
CA PHE A 41 4.98 8.80 2.14
C PHE A 41 3.95 7.77 1.66
N PHE A 42 4.05 6.53 2.14
CA PHE A 42 3.13 5.45 1.76
C PHE A 42 2.21 5.11 2.92
N LEU A 43 0.93 5.50 2.82
CA LEU A 43 -0.09 5.20 3.81
C LEU A 43 -0.95 4.03 3.34
N VAL A 44 -0.71 2.84 3.92
CA VAL A 44 -1.53 1.65 3.66
C VAL A 44 -2.85 1.78 4.42
N VAL A 45 -3.97 1.59 3.75
CA VAL A 45 -5.29 1.50 4.40
C VAL A 45 -5.62 0.02 4.52
N GLY A 46 -5.60 -0.53 5.73
CA GLY A 46 -5.67 -1.98 5.92
C GLY A 46 -5.83 -2.43 7.35
N SER A 47 -5.40 -3.66 7.65
CA SER A 47 -5.52 -4.24 9.00
C SER A 47 -4.17 -4.31 9.73
N ARG A 48 -4.21 -4.75 10.99
CA ARG A 48 -3.00 -5.11 11.74
C ARG A 48 -2.09 -6.08 10.98
N THR A 49 -2.65 -7.01 10.21
CA THR A 49 -1.87 -7.95 9.38
C THR A 49 -0.98 -7.23 8.38
N CYS A 50 -1.48 -6.16 7.75
CA CYS A 50 -0.70 -5.34 6.82
C CYS A 50 0.45 -4.62 7.53
N ALA A 51 0.19 -4.06 8.72
CA ALA A 51 1.21 -3.43 9.55
C ALA A 51 2.30 -4.42 9.99
N HIS A 52 1.91 -5.60 10.46
CA HIS A 52 2.84 -6.67 10.85
C HIS A 52 3.70 -7.14 9.68
N LEU A 53 3.12 -7.29 8.48
CA LEU A 53 3.87 -7.64 7.28
C LEU A 53 4.95 -6.60 6.99
N LEU A 54 4.59 -5.31 6.95
CA LEU A 54 5.53 -4.24 6.65
C LEU A 54 6.61 -4.12 7.72
N GLN A 55 6.26 -4.24 8.99
CA GLN A 55 7.22 -4.25 10.09
C GLN A 55 8.22 -5.41 9.96
N SER A 56 7.72 -6.62 9.66
CA SER A 56 8.55 -7.81 9.51
C SER A 56 9.47 -7.72 8.28
N ALA A 57 8.96 -7.17 7.17
CA ALA A 57 9.71 -7.01 5.93
C ALA A 57 10.74 -5.87 6.00
N ALA A 58 10.44 -4.78 6.72
CA ALA A 58 11.38 -3.67 6.91
C ALA A 58 12.58 -4.06 7.78
N GLY A 59 12.40 -5.03 8.68
CA GLY A 59 13.43 -5.42 9.64
C GLY A 59 13.93 -4.21 10.44
N VAL A 60 15.25 -4.00 10.45
CA VAL A 60 15.89 -2.88 11.18
C VAL A 60 15.48 -1.50 10.65
N MET A 61 15.00 -1.40 9.41
CA MET A 61 14.62 -0.12 8.80
C MET A 61 13.41 0.53 9.48
N ILE A 62 12.63 -0.23 10.27
CA ILE A 62 11.50 0.32 11.02
C ILE A 62 11.93 1.38 12.04
N PHE A 63 13.18 1.34 12.51
CA PHE A 63 13.72 2.29 13.48
C PHE A 63 14.35 3.54 12.83
N ALA A 64 14.41 3.61 11.50
CA ALA A 64 15.04 4.69 10.75
C ALA A 64 14.04 5.76 10.26
N GLU A 65 13.00 6.04 11.05
CA GLU A 65 11.88 6.93 10.69
C GLU A 65 11.31 6.64 9.28
N PRO A 66 10.75 5.44 9.07
CA PRO A 66 10.28 5.02 7.76
C PRO A 66 9.18 5.95 7.23
N ARG A 67 9.24 6.25 5.93
CA ARG A 67 8.24 7.06 5.22
C ARG A 67 7.05 6.20 4.76
N PHE A 68 6.58 5.32 5.63
CA PHE A 68 5.39 4.53 5.41
C PHE A 68 4.68 4.24 6.73
N GLY A 69 3.39 3.94 6.65
CA GLY A 69 2.56 3.57 7.79
C GLY A 69 1.29 2.86 7.36
N THR A 70 0.55 2.35 8.33
CA THR A 70 -0.75 1.69 8.08
C THR A 70 -1.83 2.40 8.89
N ALA A 71 -2.85 2.94 8.21
CA ALA A 71 -4.13 3.28 8.81
C ALA A 71 -4.90 1.97 9.03
N ILE A 72 -5.04 1.58 10.29
CA ILE A 72 -5.68 0.32 10.69
C ILE A 72 -7.18 0.55 10.77
N LEU A 73 -7.94 -0.17 9.95
CA LEU A 73 -9.39 -0.18 9.98
C LEU A 73 -9.87 -0.84 11.28
N GLU A 74 -10.75 -0.16 12.02
CA GLU A 74 -11.36 -0.66 13.24
C GLU A 74 -12.72 -1.34 12.97
N GLU A 75 -13.25 -2.10 13.94
CA GLU A 75 -14.51 -2.82 13.78
C GLU A 75 -15.71 -1.89 13.50
N THR A 76 -15.63 -0.64 13.98
CA THR A 76 -16.60 0.42 13.68
C THR A 76 -16.66 0.80 12.21
N ASP A 77 -15.53 0.71 11.50
CA ASP A 77 -15.43 1.01 10.06
C ASP A 77 -16.03 -0.12 9.22
N LEU A 78 -15.89 -1.36 9.70
CA LEU A 78 -16.41 -2.56 9.03
C LEU A 78 -17.94 -2.66 9.10
N ALA A 79 -18.55 -2.07 10.13
CA ALA A 79 -20.00 -2.07 10.33
C ALA A 79 -20.72 -0.90 9.62
N GLY A 80 -20.00 -0.03 8.91
CA GLY A 80 -20.55 1.18 8.30
C GLY A 80 -21.13 2.18 9.32
N MET A 81 -20.74 2.05 10.59
CA MET A 81 -21.22 2.88 11.69
C MET A 81 -20.43 4.19 11.83
N ALA A 82 -19.18 4.19 11.34
CA ALA A 82 -18.37 5.38 11.10
C ALA A 82 -18.14 5.52 9.58
N ASP A 83 -18.13 6.75 9.08
CA ASP A 83 -17.77 6.98 7.68
C ASP A 83 -16.25 6.78 7.53
N ALA A 84 -15.86 5.65 6.94
CA ALA A 84 -14.46 5.29 6.71
C ALA A 84 -13.70 6.37 5.92
N GLN A 85 -14.40 7.19 5.12
CA GLN A 85 -13.79 8.33 4.43
C GLN A 85 -13.44 9.47 5.40
N ASP A 86 -14.27 9.73 6.41
CA ASP A 86 -14.01 10.77 7.41
C ASP A 86 -12.85 10.37 8.33
N GLU A 87 -12.76 9.09 8.72
CA GLU A 87 -11.64 8.61 9.53
C GLU A 87 -10.33 8.60 8.72
N LEU A 88 -10.38 8.19 7.45
CA LEU A 88 -9.23 8.30 6.55
C LEU A 88 -8.76 9.75 6.43
N ASP A 89 -9.69 10.70 6.28
CA ASP A 89 -9.39 12.12 6.24
C ASP A 89 -8.70 12.59 7.51
N ARG A 90 -9.26 12.23 8.67
CA ARG A 90 -8.71 12.59 9.97
C ARG A 90 -7.28 12.09 10.13
N GLU A 91 -7.03 10.83 9.78
CA GLU A 91 -5.69 10.24 9.87
C GLU A 91 -4.71 10.86 8.87
N VAL A 92 -5.14 11.21 7.66
CA VAL A 92 -4.31 11.96 6.71
C VAL A 92 -3.99 13.37 7.21
N ASN A 93 -4.97 14.11 7.74
CA ASN A 93 -4.73 15.43 8.35
C ASN A 93 -3.73 15.33 9.52
N ARG A 94 -3.88 14.30 10.36
CA ARG A 94 -2.99 14.05 11.48
C ARG A 94 -1.57 13.69 11.03
N LEU A 95 -1.43 12.88 9.98
CA LEU A 95 -0.14 12.54 9.39
C LEU A 95 0.58 13.78 8.84
N LEU A 96 -0.10 14.55 7.98
CA LEU A 96 0.51 15.70 7.31
C LEU A 96 0.82 16.86 8.27
N SER A 97 0.04 17.03 9.35
CA SER A 97 0.36 18.01 10.39
C SER A 97 1.62 17.65 11.18
N ARG A 98 1.95 16.36 11.33
CA ARG A 98 3.17 15.90 12.01
C ARG A 98 4.39 15.81 11.09
N ARG A 99 4.18 15.63 9.78
CA ARG A 99 5.22 15.44 8.76
C ARG A 99 5.04 16.44 7.61
N PRO A 100 5.31 17.74 7.83
CA PRO A 100 5.16 18.77 6.80
C PRO A 100 6.18 18.64 5.66
N ASP A 101 7.17 17.75 5.79
CA ASP A 101 8.17 17.43 4.77
C ASP A 101 7.64 16.56 3.62
N ILE A 102 6.48 15.93 3.80
CA ILE A 102 5.84 15.09 2.78
C ILE A 102 5.36 15.96 1.61
N LYS A 103 5.73 15.60 0.37
CA LYS A 103 5.23 16.23 -0.86
C LYS A 103 4.32 15.32 -1.67
N GLN A 104 4.51 14.01 -1.53
CA GLN A 104 3.68 13.01 -2.18
C GLN A 104 3.16 12.04 -1.12
N LEU A 105 1.86 11.82 -1.07
CA LEU A 105 1.23 10.83 -0.21
C LEU A 105 0.62 9.76 -1.11
N PHE A 106 0.95 8.49 -0.89
CA PHE A 106 0.33 7.37 -1.60
C PHE A 106 -0.67 6.71 -0.67
N LEU A 107 -1.94 6.71 -1.05
CA LEU A 107 -2.96 5.86 -0.43
C LEU A 107 -2.86 4.46 -1.04
N VAL A 108 -2.35 3.51 -0.27
CA VAL A 108 -2.10 2.15 -0.76
C VAL A 108 -3.21 1.22 -0.29
N GLY A 109 -3.93 0.65 -1.25
CA GLY A 109 -4.95 -0.36 -0.98
C GLY A 109 -4.36 -1.67 -0.44
N SER A 110 -5.16 -2.36 0.36
CA SER A 110 -4.89 -3.69 0.88
C SER A 110 -6.12 -4.59 0.74
N CYS A 111 -5.97 -5.89 1.02
CA CYS A 111 -7.10 -6.82 0.92
C CYS A 111 -8.32 -6.37 1.74
N PRO A 112 -8.18 -5.91 3.01
CA PRO A 112 -9.31 -5.35 3.77
C PRO A 112 -10.00 -4.16 3.08
N SER A 113 -9.26 -3.15 2.63
CA SER A 113 -9.85 -1.95 2.01
C SER A 113 -10.56 -2.28 0.69
N GLU A 114 -10.04 -3.25 -0.08
CA GLU A 114 -10.63 -3.71 -1.34
C GLU A 114 -11.91 -4.52 -1.13
N VAL A 115 -11.98 -5.30 -0.05
CA VAL A 115 -13.15 -6.11 0.30
C VAL A 115 -14.31 -5.22 0.71
N ILE A 116 -14.06 -4.19 1.53
CA ILE A 116 -15.10 -3.22 1.95
C ILE A 116 -15.41 -2.18 0.88
N LYS A 117 -14.75 -2.25 -0.28
CA LYS A 117 -14.95 -1.32 -1.42
C LYS A 117 -14.69 0.14 -1.06
N LEU A 118 -13.67 0.39 -0.24
CA LEU A 118 -13.25 1.74 0.07
C LEU A 118 -12.67 2.41 -1.19
N ASP A 119 -13.31 3.48 -1.65
CA ASP A 119 -12.88 4.20 -2.85
C ASP A 119 -11.69 5.13 -2.55
N LEU A 120 -10.49 4.53 -2.55
CA LEU A 120 -9.24 5.24 -2.33
C LEU A 120 -8.89 6.23 -3.44
N ALA A 121 -9.35 5.99 -4.68
CA ALA A 121 -9.09 6.89 -5.79
C ALA A 121 -9.84 8.22 -5.60
N LYS A 122 -11.13 8.14 -5.26
CA LYS A 122 -11.94 9.31 -4.93
C LYS A 122 -11.44 10.02 -3.67
N ALA A 123 -10.97 9.27 -2.67
CA ALA A 123 -10.33 9.85 -1.49
C ALA A 123 -9.06 10.63 -1.86
N ALA A 124 -8.19 10.06 -2.69
CA ALA A 124 -6.96 10.71 -3.15
C ALA A 124 -7.26 12.00 -3.93
N GLU A 125 -8.22 11.99 -4.85
CA GLU A 125 -8.65 13.19 -5.59
C GLU A 125 -9.11 14.30 -4.65
N ARG A 126 -10.00 13.97 -3.69
CA ARG A 126 -10.53 14.93 -2.72
C ARG A 126 -9.44 15.48 -1.79
N LEU A 127 -8.53 14.63 -1.32
CA LEU A 127 -7.42 15.03 -0.46
C LEU A 127 -6.37 15.85 -1.23
N THR A 128 -6.09 15.51 -2.49
CA THR A 128 -5.25 16.33 -3.36
C THR A 128 -5.83 17.72 -3.52
N GLN A 129 -7.14 17.87 -3.77
CA GLN A 129 -7.78 19.18 -3.84
C GLN A 129 -7.64 19.96 -2.53
N LYS A 130 -7.75 19.28 -1.38
CA LYS A 130 -7.66 19.91 -0.06
C LYS A 130 -6.25 20.39 0.29
N PHE A 131 -5.21 19.63 -0.05
CA PHE A 131 -3.82 19.92 0.34
C PHE A 131 -2.96 20.54 -0.76
N ALA A 132 -3.50 20.69 -1.98
CA ALA A 132 -2.82 21.40 -3.05
C ALA A 132 -2.54 22.87 -2.64
N PRO A 133 -1.39 23.44 -3.07
CA PRO A 133 -0.32 22.82 -3.86
C PRO A 133 0.74 22.10 -3.02
N SER A 134 0.59 22.07 -1.70
CA SER A 134 1.64 21.63 -0.77
C SER A 134 1.93 20.13 -0.84
N VAL A 135 0.88 19.31 -1.01
CA VAL A 135 0.97 17.85 -1.07
C VAL A 135 0.10 17.32 -2.19
N ARG A 136 0.62 16.36 -2.96
CA ARG A 136 -0.14 15.54 -3.90
C ARG A 136 -0.44 14.19 -3.27
N VAL A 137 -1.72 13.86 -3.12
CA VAL A 137 -2.24 12.60 -2.59
C VAL A 137 -2.73 11.70 -3.72
#